data_AF-A0A7C8ZS05-F1
#
_entry.id   AF-A0A7C8ZS05-F1
#
_cell.length_a   1.000
_cell.length_b   1.000
_cell.length_c   1.000
_cell.angle_alpha   90.00
_cell.angle_beta   90.00
_cell.angle_gamma   90.00
#
_symmetry.space_group_name_H-M   'P 1'
#
loop_
_entity.id
_entity.type
_entity.pdbx_description
1 polymer ?
#
loop_
_entity_poly.entity_id
_entity_poly.type
_entity_poly.pdbx_seq_one_letter_code
_entity_poly.pdbx_strand_id
1 'polypeptide(L)'
;DSLDDCLPLESPERLSIEKNHLGKEIKEAIACEKDERNDLKFAMLETWKEKMESHGFSGMKLSSRATIQAKLLLKMGSHYHTHLEEDCGGGGFRVCEREGGMAISLGWQD
;
A
#
# COMPACT_ATOMS: atom_id res chain seq x y z
N ASP A 1 -11.26 4.94 3.64
CA ASP A 1 -11.90 4.33 2.46
C ASP A 1 -11.62 2.85 2.39
N SER A 2 -10.38 2.39 2.16
CA SER A 2 -10.11 0.94 2.07
C SER A 2 -10.49 0.12 3.30
N LEU A 3 -10.35 0.67 4.52
CA LEU A 3 -10.80 0.00 5.74
C LEU A 3 -12.33 -0.04 5.85
N ASP A 4 -13.03 0.93 5.26
CA ASP A 4 -14.49 0.98 5.24
C ASP A 4 -15.06 -0.13 4.35
N ASP A 5 -14.42 -0.35 3.20
CA ASP A 5 -14.75 -1.42 2.27
C ASP A 5 -14.41 -2.82 2.82
N CYS A 6 -13.40 -2.92 3.70
CA CYS A 6 -12.90 -4.21 4.19
C CYS A 6 -13.42 -4.62 5.56
N LEU A 7 -13.87 -3.67 6.40
CA LEU A 7 -14.23 -3.92 7.79
C LEU A 7 -15.47 -3.12 8.22
N PRO A 8 -16.44 -3.77 8.91
CA PRO A 8 -17.59 -3.06 9.48
C PRO A 8 -17.17 -1.91 10.41
N LEU A 9 -18.00 -0.87 10.50
CA LEU A 9 -17.72 0.33 11.29
C LEU A 9 -17.41 0.01 12.77
N GLU A 10 -18.16 -0.92 13.36
CA GLU A 10 -18.02 -1.33 14.76
C GLU A 10 -16.94 -2.40 14.98
N SER A 11 -16.13 -2.74 13.97
CA SER A 11 -15.05 -3.72 14.11
C SER A 11 -14.00 -3.20 15.10
N PRO A 12 -13.71 -3.94 16.19
CA PRO A 12 -12.66 -3.55 17.12
C PRO A 12 -11.28 -3.55 16.45
N GLU A 13 -11.06 -4.41 15.45
CA GLU A 13 -9.85 -4.44 14.63
C GLU A 13 -9.70 -3.13 13.84
N ARG A 14 -10.76 -2.70 13.15
CA ARG A 14 -10.79 -1.43 12.41
C ARG A 14 -10.50 -0.25 13.33
N LEU A 15 -11.22 -0.14 14.44
CA LEU A 15 -11.03 0.93 15.43
C LEU A 15 -9.60 0.96 15.97
N SER A 16 -8.99 -0.20 16.17
CA SER A 16 -7.59 -0.28 16.61
C SER A 16 -6.61 0.21 15.54
N ILE A 17 -6.82 -0.14 14.26
CA ILE A 17 -5.99 0.35 13.15
C ILE A 17 -6.14 1.88 13.01
N GLU A 18 -7.38 2.36 12.92
CA GLU A 18 -7.69 3.78 12.72
C GLU A 18 -7.18 4.64 13.88
N LYS A 19 -7.47 4.27 15.13
CA LYS A 19 -7.14 5.11 16.29
C LYS A 19 -5.71 4.92 16.76
N ASN A 20 -5.25 3.68 16.88
CA ASN A 20 -3.99 3.39 17.58
C ASN A 20 -2.77 3.40 16.66
N HIS A 21 -2.97 3.34 15.34
CA HIS A 21 -1.91 3.35 14.35
C HIS A 21 -2.02 4.60 13.47
N LEU A 22 -3.00 4.64 12.56
CA LEU A 22 -3.13 5.73 11.59
C LEU A 22 -3.35 7.09 12.27
N GLY A 23 -4.23 7.15 13.25
CA GLY A 23 -4.51 8.38 14.00
C GLY A 23 -3.31 8.91 14.77
N LYS A 24 -2.44 8.02 15.29
CA LYS A 24 -1.18 8.44 15.92
C LYS A 24 -0.21 8.98 14.89
N GLU A 25 -0.04 8.30 13.76
CA GLU A 25 0.86 8.75 12.69
C GLU A 25 0.42 10.09 12.11
N ILE A 26 -0.89 10.31 11.93
CA ILE A 26 -1.44 11.61 11.52
C ILE A 26 -1.14 12.67 12.57
N LYS A 27 -1.38 12.38 13.86
CA LYS A 27 -1.10 13.31 14.95
C LYS A 27 0.38 13.69 14.99
N GLU A 28 1.27 12.73 14.88
CA GLU A 28 2.72 12.93 14.80
C GLU A 28 3.10 13.75 13.56
N ALA A 29 2.55 13.41 12.40
CA ALA A 29 2.82 14.13 11.15
C ALA A 29 2.32 15.58 11.16
N ILE A 30 1.31 15.91 11.96
CA ILE A 30 0.84 17.30 12.14
C ILE A 30 1.67 18.03 13.21
N ALA A 31 2.04 17.34 14.29
CA ALA A 31 2.72 17.95 15.44
C ALA A 31 4.24 18.14 15.25
N CYS A 32 4.87 17.32 14.40
CA CYS A 32 6.33 17.29 14.23
C CYS A 32 6.80 18.40 13.28
N GLU A 33 7.70 19.25 13.77
CA GLU A 33 8.38 20.26 12.94
C GLU A 33 9.30 19.59 11.91
N LYS A 34 9.55 20.28 10.79
CA LYS A 34 10.18 19.70 9.60
C LYS A 34 11.58 19.09 9.86
N ASP A 35 12.31 19.57 10.88
CA ASP A 35 13.66 19.12 11.22
C ASP A 35 13.68 17.83 12.06
N GLU A 36 12.59 17.51 12.76
CA GLU A 36 12.46 16.29 13.57
C GLU A 36 11.81 15.13 12.79
N ARG A 37 11.31 15.41 11.58
CA ARG A 37 10.60 14.42 10.76
C ARG A 37 11.60 13.42 10.19
N ASN A 38 11.35 12.13 10.41
CA ASN A 38 12.03 11.09 9.65
C ASN A 38 11.51 11.11 8.21
N ASP A 39 12.17 11.91 7.36
CA ASP A 39 11.79 12.17 5.96
C ASP A 39 11.64 10.91 5.12
N LEU A 40 12.25 9.79 5.53
CA LEU A 40 12.19 8.53 4.82
C LEU A 40 10.96 7.70 5.16
N LYS A 41 10.34 7.91 6.32
CA LYS A 41 9.21 7.09 6.79
C LYS A 41 8.04 7.11 5.80
N PHE A 42 7.80 8.26 5.16
CA PHE A 42 6.74 8.47 4.18
C PHE A 42 7.27 8.88 2.81
N ALA A 43 8.53 8.55 2.50
CA ALA A 43 9.15 8.90 1.24
C ALA A 43 8.59 8.06 0.07
N MET A 44 8.58 8.65 -1.12
CA MET A 44 8.20 7.96 -2.35
C MET A 44 9.22 6.87 -2.71
N LEU A 45 8.80 5.91 -3.53
CA LEU A 45 9.65 4.84 -4.04
C LEU A 45 10.93 5.38 -4.70
N GLU A 46 10.82 6.45 -5.48
CA GLU A 46 11.97 7.06 -6.17
C GLU A 46 13.03 7.56 -5.19
N THR A 47 12.61 8.19 -4.08
CA THR A 47 13.52 8.65 -3.03
C THR A 47 14.25 7.48 -2.35
N TRP A 48 13.52 6.38 -2.11
CA TRP A 48 14.12 5.17 -1.58
C TRP A 48 15.10 4.54 -2.57
N LYS A 49 14.76 4.52 -3.85
CA LYS A 49 15.64 4.02 -4.91
C LYS A 49 16.94 4.81 -4.98
N GLU A 50 16.87 6.14 -5.07
CA GLU A 50 18.04 7.01 -5.09
C GLU A 50 18.93 6.77 -3.86
N LYS A 51 18.31 6.65 -2.68
CA LYS A 51 19.04 6.36 -1.44
C LYS A 51 19.73 4.99 -1.46
N MET A 52 19.10 3.96 -2.01
CA MET A 52 19.68 2.63 -2.13
C MET A 52 20.84 2.63 -3.13
N GLU A 53 20.67 3.29 -4.28
CA GLU A 53 21.71 3.42 -5.32
C GLU A 53 22.91 4.22 -4.83
N SER A 54 22.70 5.25 -4.01
CA SER A 54 23.80 6.01 -3.40
C SER A 54 24.69 5.17 -2.45
N HIS A 55 24.20 4.00 -2.03
CA HIS A 55 24.94 3.04 -1.19
C HIS A 55 25.39 1.80 -1.99
N GLY A 56 25.37 1.86 -3.32
CA GLY A 56 25.88 0.81 -4.20
C GLY A 56 24.92 -0.35 -4.44
N PHE A 57 23.64 -0.23 -4.04
CA PHE A 57 22.61 -1.19 -4.41
C PHE A 57 22.05 -0.88 -5.81
N SER A 58 21.44 -1.87 -6.45
CA SER A 58 20.78 -1.70 -7.75
C SER A 58 19.45 -2.44 -7.77
N GLY A 59 18.47 -1.90 -8.50
CA GLY A 59 17.20 -2.59 -8.73
C GLY A 59 17.40 -3.94 -9.43
N MET A 60 16.62 -4.94 -9.01
CA MET A 60 16.58 -6.26 -9.64
C MET A 60 15.20 -6.53 -10.21
N LYS A 61 15.15 -7.08 -11.42
CA LYS A 61 13.87 -7.44 -12.04
C LYS A 61 13.18 -8.56 -11.25
N LEU A 62 11.92 -8.33 -10.91
CA LEU A 62 11.07 -9.34 -10.28
C LEU A 62 10.81 -10.49 -11.25
N SER A 63 10.74 -11.71 -10.72
CA SER A 63 10.33 -12.86 -11.52
C SER A 63 8.85 -12.75 -11.89
N SER A 64 8.48 -13.20 -13.08
CA SER A 64 7.08 -13.27 -13.52
C SER A 64 6.21 -14.06 -12.53
N ARG A 65 6.76 -15.14 -11.96
CA ARG A 65 6.09 -15.95 -10.93
C ARG A 65 5.75 -15.13 -9.69
N ALA A 66 6.68 -14.31 -9.18
CA ALA A 66 6.44 -13.48 -8.01
C ALA A 66 5.30 -12.47 -8.26
N THR A 67 5.30 -11.82 -9.43
CA THR A 67 4.24 -10.88 -9.81
C THR A 67 2.88 -11.57 -9.94
N ILE A 68 2.84 -12.75 -10.58
CA ILE A 68 1.60 -13.54 -10.70
C ILE A 68 1.08 -13.95 -9.33
N GLN A 69 1.96 -14.40 -8.43
CA GLN A 69 1.58 -14.78 -7.06
C GLN A 69 1.01 -13.57 -6.29
N ALA A 70 1.62 -12.39 -6.40
CA ALA A 70 1.11 -11.18 -5.77
C ALA A 70 -0.30 -10.82 -6.28
N LYS A 71 -0.52 -10.87 -7.60
CA LYS A 71 -1.84 -10.63 -8.21
C LYS A 71 -2.89 -11.67 -7.76
N LEU A 72 -2.49 -12.94 -7.66
CA LEU A 72 -3.36 -14.02 -7.19
C LEU A 72 -3.76 -13.83 -5.72
N LEU A 73 -2.82 -13.43 -4.85
CA LEU A 73 -3.09 -13.17 -3.44
C LEU A 73 -4.18 -12.11 -3.25
N LEU A 74 -4.15 -11.02 -4.02
CA LEU A 74 -5.20 -10.01 -3.97
C LEU A 74 -6.57 -10.56 -4.40
N LYS A 75 -6.60 -11.36 -5.47
CA LYS A 75 -7.85 -11.96 -5.95
C LYS A 75 -8.46 -12.92 -4.93
N MET A 76 -7.64 -13.65 -4.18
CA MET A 76 -8.10 -14.58 -3.14
C MET A 76 -8.53 -13.84 -1.86
N GLY A 77 -7.85 -12.77 -1.47
CA GLY A 77 -8.19 -11.99 -0.29
C GLY A 77 -9.49 -11.18 -0.43
N SER A 78 -9.91 -10.89 -1.66
CA SER A 78 -11.14 -10.14 -1.96
C SER A 78 -12.45 -10.91 -1.72
N HIS A 79 -12.39 -12.19 -1.30
CA HIS A 79 -13.59 -13.02 -1.11
C HIS A 79 -14.46 -12.65 0.12
N TYR A 80 -14.07 -11.66 0.93
CA TYR A 80 -14.97 -11.05 1.91
C TYR A 80 -15.98 -10.06 1.29
N HIS A 81 -15.89 -9.80 -0.02
CA HIS A 81 -16.80 -8.92 -0.73
C HIS A 81 -18.05 -9.70 -1.18
N THR A 82 -19.05 -9.81 -0.31
CA THR A 82 -20.43 -10.11 -0.73
C THR A 82 -21.04 -8.85 -1.34
N HIS A 83 -20.69 -8.53 -2.58
CA HIS A 83 -21.67 -8.09 -3.55
C HIS A 83 -21.11 -8.30 -4.95
N LEU A 84 -21.64 -9.34 -5.58
CA LEU A 84 -21.51 -9.68 -6.97
C LEU A 84 -22.31 -8.63 -7.75
N GLU A 85 -21.65 -7.69 -8.40
CA GLU A 85 -22.21 -7.04 -9.59
C GLU A 85 -21.16 -7.19 -10.69
N GLU A 86 -21.42 -8.16 -11.55
CA GLU A 86 -20.75 -8.33 -12.83
C GLU A 86 -21.15 -7.16 -13.74
N ASP A 87 -20.47 -6.03 -13.61
CA ASP A 87 -20.27 -5.13 -14.75
C ASP A 87 -19.08 -4.19 -14.51
N CYS A 88 -18.40 -3.85 -15.60
CA CYS A 88 -17.06 -3.27 -15.64
C CYS A 88 -16.81 -2.02 -14.76
N GLY A 89 -15.82 -2.06 -13.85
CA GLY A 89 -15.09 -0.86 -13.42
C GLY A 89 -14.63 -0.78 -11.95
N GLY A 90 -13.36 -1.14 -11.70
CA GLY A 90 -12.45 -0.38 -10.81
C GLY A 90 -12.85 -0.11 -9.34
N GLY A 91 -12.97 -1.13 -8.50
CA GLY A 91 -12.99 -0.95 -7.03
C GLY A 91 -12.02 -1.91 -6.35
N GLY A 92 -11.08 -1.40 -5.53
CA GLY A 92 -10.24 -2.25 -4.69
C GLY A 92 -8.72 -2.07 -4.83
N PHE A 93 -7.98 -3.02 -4.23
CA PHE A 93 -6.52 -3.08 -4.30
C PHE A 93 -6.02 -3.58 -5.65
N ARG A 94 -4.98 -2.94 -6.20
CA ARG A 94 -4.30 -3.37 -7.44
C ARG A 94 -2.79 -3.45 -7.28
N VAL A 95 -2.17 -4.35 -8.03
CA VAL A 95 -0.72 -4.45 -8.15
C VAL A 95 -0.27 -3.68 -9.38
N CYS A 96 0.62 -2.71 -9.22
CA CYS A 96 1.25 -1.97 -10.32
C CYS A 96 2.74 -2.35 -10.43
N GLU A 97 3.16 -2.77 -11.61
CA GLU A 97 4.58 -2.96 -11.93
C GLU A 97 5.17 -1.62 -12.38
N ARG A 98 6.37 -1.31 -11.87
CA ARG A 98 7.09 -0.07 -12.17
C ARG A 98 8.48 -0.39 -12.66
N GLU A 99 9.12 0.58 -13.31
CA GLU A 99 10.53 0.51 -13.71
C GLU A 99 10.91 -0.76 -14.50
N GLY A 100 10.10 -1.13 -15.49
CA GLY A 100 10.35 -2.33 -16.29
C GLY A 100 10.28 -3.65 -15.50
N GLY A 101 9.61 -3.65 -14.34
CA GLY A 101 9.42 -4.80 -13.46
C GLY A 101 10.46 -4.92 -12.34
N MET A 102 11.27 -3.89 -12.09
CA MET A 102 12.21 -3.86 -10.96
C MET A 102 11.53 -3.48 -9.63
N ALA A 103 10.35 -2.87 -9.71
CA ALA A 103 9.57 -2.51 -8.54
C ALA A 103 8.11 -2.86 -8.73
N ILE A 104 7.43 -3.04 -7.60
CA ILE A 104 6.00 -3.32 -7.54
C ILE A 104 5.39 -2.46 -6.44
N SER A 105 4.22 -1.89 -6.70
CA SER A 105 3.48 -1.08 -5.72
C SER A 105 2.05 -1.56 -5.60
N LEU A 106 1.47 -1.42 -4.42
CA LEU A 106 0.04 -1.61 -4.19
C LEU A 106 -0.67 -0.27 -4.38
N GLY A 107 -1.77 -0.26 -5.13
CA GLY A 107 -2.67 0.88 -5.29
C GLY A 107 -4.06 0.56 -4.74
N TRP A 108 -4.82 1.60 -4.40
CA TRP A 108 -6.21 1.51 -3.93
C TRP A 108 -7.06 2.52 -4.70
N GLN A 109 -8.13 2.06 -5.36
CA GLN A 109 -9.01 2.86 -6.25
C GLN A 109 -8.24 3.61 -7.36
N ASP A 110 -8.91 4.14 -8.40
CA ASP A 110 -8.21 4.71 -9.57
C ASP A 110 -7.26 5.86 -9.22
#